data_AF-A0A370Q3U2-F1
#
_entry.id   AF-A0A370Q3U2-F1
#
_cell.length_a   1.000
_cell.length_b   1.000
_cell.length_c   1.000
_cell.angle_alpha   90.00
_cell.angle_beta   90.00
_cell.angle_gamma   90.00
#
_symmetry.space_group_name_H-M   'P 1'
#
loop_
_entity.id
_entity.type
_entity.pdbx_description
1 polymer ?
#
loop_
_entity_poly.entity_id
_entity_poly.type
_entity_poly.pdbx_seq_one_letter_code
_entity_poly.pdbx_strand_id
1 'polypeptide(L)'
;MRLNDVITDCIRLKLSGAATDNVIQCFGGNILRKEKPVLVIEVSSKEILLWMMQGATNVHVYISAGTFHVNAMYAPTVRFPAARIYFMKSKNLFWFGHIGVYLEQNGIKLTPVDDASFSKLIDETGYIQRYKPWYEKRKADSRLFDGLLGGRLKNTAVDQAIWLSFDGKCLVCGEKADRMATSTVWGKSGMMIGMHLCLTHEEESQKQSILLNYLSNHLGGIVMFSNMRPLTTEEMLEQTCEILKVNFKCTIMKVVGETVTARRQSGITVVIRHQSPSNYAYIIMTPEGKQLSRVDSADHHIVPYGPDHVHSDLRKSTKNVVETSFTYGHICLDMKLLLKLIQEAEDKL
;
A
#
# COMPACT_ATOMS: atom_id res chain seq x y z
N MET A 1 2.00 -6.74 -5.10
CA MET A 1 2.54 -7.38 -3.89
C MET A 1 1.88 -8.75 -3.72
N ARG A 2 2.62 -9.85 -3.53
CA ARG A 2 2.05 -11.19 -3.30
C ARG A 2 2.24 -11.59 -1.84
N LEU A 3 1.25 -12.25 -1.22
CA LEU A 3 1.36 -12.70 0.18
C LEU A 3 2.51 -13.69 0.41
N ASN A 4 2.94 -14.43 -0.62
CA ASN A 4 4.11 -15.31 -0.54
C ASN A 4 5.42 -14.54 -0.32
N ASP A 5 5.53 -13.31 -0.81
CA ASP A 5 6.69 -12.46 -0.55
C ASP A 5 6.75 -12.14 0.95
N VAL A 6 5.60 -11.78 1.55
CA VAL A 6 5.48 -11.52 2.99
C VAL A 6 5.84 -12.76 3.83
N ILE A 7 5.41 -13.96 3.44
CA ILE A 7 5.79 -15.20 4.15
C ILE A 7 7.29 -15.43 4.11
N THR A 8 7.91 -15.24 2.94
CA THR A 8 9.34 -15.43 2.74
C THR A 8 10.14 -14.49 3.64
N ASP A 9 9.68 -13.24 3.76
CA ASP A 9 10.24 -12.26 4.68
C ASP A 9 10.14 -12.76 6.12
N CYS A 10 8.94 -13.11 6.60
CA CYS A 10 8.74 -13.59 7.97
C CYS A 10 9.65 -14.78 8.34
N ILE A 11 9.88 -15.71 7.40
CA ILE A 11 10.76 -16.86 7.62
C ILE A 11 12.23 -16.44 7.72
N ARG A 12 12.70 -15.52 6.86
CA ARG A 12 14.06 -14.99 6.92
C ARG A 12 14.35 -14.35 8.28
N LEU A 13 13.31 -13.78 8.88
CA LEU A 13 13.33 -13.12 10.19
C LEU A 13 13.12 -14.09 11.35
N LYS A 14 13.02 -15.39 11.05
CA LYS A 14 12.81 -16.47 12.03
C LYS A 14 11.54 -16.27 12.87
N LEU A 15 10.52 -15.59 12.31
CA LEU A 15 9.22 -15.46 12.96
C LEU A 15 8.49 -16.80 12.91
N SER A 16 7.93 -17.25 14.03
CA SER A 16 7.13 -18.49 14.06
C SER A 16 5.98 -18.47 13.05
N GLY A 17 5.44 -19.64 12.70
CA GLY A 17 4.26 -19.71 11.83
C GLY A 17 3.08 -18.86 12.35
N ALA A 18 2.85 -18.85 13.66
CA ALA A 18 1.81 -18.03 14.29
C ALA A 18 2.08 -16.52 14.16
N ALA A 19 3.33 -16.09 14.34
CA ALA A 19 3.71 -14.69 14.11
C ALA A 19 3.57 -14.32 12.62
N THR A 20 3.92 -15.22 11.72
CA THR A 20 3.73 -15.07 10.27
C THR A 20 2.25 -14.92 9.92
N ASP A 21 1.36 -15.74 10.49
CA ASP A 21 -0.10 -15.61 10.28
C ASP A 21 -0.63 -14.26 10.77
N ASN A 22 -0.12 -13.74 11.90
CA ASN A 22 -0.49 -12.41 12.39
C ASN A 22 -0.12 -11.31 11.38
N VAL A 23 1.06 -11.40 10.77
CA VAL A 23 1.46 -10.45 9.71
C VAL A 23 0.55 -10.60 8.49
N ILE A 24 0.25 -11.84 8.07
CA ILE A 24 -0.66 -12.11 6.95
C ILE A 24 -2.06 -11.54 7.19
N GLN A 25 -2.58 -11.56 8.42
CA GLN A 25 -3.86 -10.94 8.73
C GLN A 25 -3.87 -9.42 8.44
N CYS A 26 -2.74 -8.72 8.64
CA CYS A 26 -2.62 -7.30 8.32
C CYS A 26 -2.76 -7.01 6.81
N PHE A 27 -2.16 -7.86 5.96
CA PHE A 27 -2.20 -7.71 4.51
C PHE A 27 -3.46 -8.30 3.88
N GLY A 28 -3.89 -9.47 4.36
CA GLY A 28 -4.98 -10.27 3.82
C GLY A 28 -6.33 -9.55 3.83
N GLY A 29 -6.50 -8.56 4.71
CA GLY A 29 -7.71 -7.75 4.78
C GLY A 29 -8.00 -6.95 3.51
N ASN A 30 -6.98 -6.73 2.66
CA ASN A 30 -7.12 -6.02 1.39
C ASN A 30 -7.68 -6.88 0.25
N ILE A 31 -7.71 -8.22 0.43
CA ILE A 31 -8.15 -9.16 -0.62
C ILE A 31 -9.31 -10.05 -0.17
N LEU A 32 -9.73 -9.93 1.09
CA LEU A 32 -10.81 -10.73 1.65
C LEU A 32 -12.18 -10.30 1.09
N ARG A 33 -13.02 -11.29 0.76
CA ARG A 33 -14.33 -11.07 0.13
C ARG A 33 -15.45 -11.74 0.91
N LYS A 34 -16.62 -11.12 0.94
CA LYS A 34 -17.82 -11.60 1.66
C LYS A 34 -18.24 -13.03 1.31
N GLU A 35 -17.93 -13.51 0.10
CA GLU A 35 -18.30 -14.84 -0.36
C GLU A 35 -17.20 -15.89 -0.13
N LYS A 36 -16.05 -15.50 0.42
CA LYS A 36 -14.87 -16.36 0.59
C LYS A 36 -14.53 -16.56 2.07
N PRO A 37 -15.00 -17.65 2.71
CA PRO A 37 -14.74 -17.93 4.13
C PRO A 37 -13.29 -18.27 4.45
N VAL A 38 -12.44 -18.38 3.43
CA VAL A 38 -11.04 -18.75 3.53
C VAL A 38 -10.15 -17.76 2.78
N LEU A 39 -9.02 -17.44 3.40
CA LEU A 39 -7.85 -16.89 2.72
C LEU A 39 -6.87 -18.04 2.45
N VAL A 40 -6.73 -18.41 1.18
CA VAL A 40 -5.85 -19.51 0.76
C VAL A 40 -4.54 -18.97 0.21
N ILE A 41 -3.42 -19.56 0.64
CA ILE A 41 -2.07 -19.16 0.23
C ILE A 41 -1.28 -20.42 -0.10
N GLU A 42 -0.95 -20.58 -1.38
CA GLU A 42 -0.13 -21.70 -1.85
C GLU A 42 1.35 -21.40 -1.56
N VAL A 43 1.98 -22.21 -0.72
CA VAL A 43 3.39 -22.02 -0.32
C VAL A 43 4.33 -22.76 -1.27
N SER A 44 5.54 -22.23 -1.46
CA SER A 44 6.47 -22.70 -2.49
C SER A 44 7.28 -23.93 -2.11
N SER A 45 7.35 -24.30 -0.83
CA SER A 45 8.17 -25.43 -0.39
C SER A 45 7.59 -26.16 0.83
N LYS A 46 8.01 -27.42 1.01
CA LYS A 46 7.59 -28.27 2.13
C LYS A 46 8.14 -27.76 3.47
N GLU A 47 9.30 -27.11 3.46
CA GLU A 47 9.91 -26.48 4.64
C GLU A 47 9.06 -25.29 5.11
N ILE A 48 8.57 -24.47 4.18
CA ILE A 48 7.64 -23.37 4.49
C ILE A 48 6.31 -23.94 5.02
N LEU A 49 5.79 -25.01 4.40
CA LEU A 49 4.57 -25.65 4.87
C LEU A 49 4.73 -26.17 6.30
N LEU A 50 5.82 -26.89 6.59
CA LEU A 50 6.16 -27.38 7.93
C LEU A 50 6.27 -26.23 8.94
N TRP A 51 6.92 -25.13 8.56
CA TRP A 51 7.04 -23.93 9.39
C TRP A 51 5.67 -23.36 9.79
N MET A 52 4.73 -23.28 8.84
CA MET A 52 3.36 -22.84 9.13
C MET A 52 2.60 -23.89 9.97
N MET A 53 2.83 -25.19 9.77
CA MET A 53 2.16 -26.24 10.55
C MET A 53 2.47 -26.17 12.04
N GLN A 54 3.67 -25.74 12.44
CA GLN A 54 4.09 -25.64 13.84
C GLN A 54 3.27 -24.64 14.67
N GLY A 55 2.58 -23.69 14.04
CA GLY A 55 1.70 -22.73 14.70
C GLY A 55 0.22 -22.87 14.33
N ALA A 56 -0.13 -23.82 13.47
CA ALA A 56 -1.47 -23.96 12.92
C ALA A 56 -2.47 -24.44 13.98
N THR A 57 -3.72 -23.98 13.88
CA THR A 57 -4.83 -24.51 14.70
C THR A 57 -5.17 -25.95 14.31
N ASN A 58 -5.02 -26.28 13.03
CA ASN A 58 -5.27 -27.61 12.52
C ASN A 58 -4.36 -27.92 11.32
N VAL A 59 -3.91 -29.18 11.24
CA VAL A 59 -3.14 -29.71 10.11
C VAL A 59 -3.87 -30.90 9.52
N HIS A 60 -4.15 -30.87 8.23
CA HIS A 60 -5.00 -31.87 7.58
C HIS A 60 -4.67 -32.05 6.11
N VAL A 61 -5.24 -33.11 5.54
CA VAL A 61 -5.28 -33.34 4.11
C VAL A 61 -6.72 -33.25 3.66
N TYR A 62 -6.93 -32.45 2.62
CA TYR A 62 -8.20 -32.34 1.93
C TYR A 62 -8.04 -32.87 0.49
N ILE A 63 -8.92 -33.76 0.06
CA ILE A 63 -8.85 -34.37 -1.28
C ILE A 63 -10.06 -33.90 -2.07
N SER A 64 -9.81 -33.20 -3.18
CA SER A 64 -10.87 -32.72 -4.06
C SER A 64 -10.49 -32.94 -5.51
N ALA A 65 -11.40 -33.58 -6.27
CA ALA A 65 -11.21 -33.89 -7.69
C ALA A 65 -9.83 -34.53 -8.01
N GLY A 66 -9.40 -35.49 -7.19
CA GLY A 66 -8.11 -36.18 -7.34
C GLY A 66 -6.87 -35.33 -7.06
N THR A 67 -7.04 -34.16 -6.44
CA THR A 67 -5.96 -33.29 -5.97
C THR A 67 -5.84 -33.40 -4.46
N PHE A 68 -4.64 -33.73 -3.98
CA PHE A 68 -4.30 -33.77 -2.56
C PHE A 68 -3.84 -32.39 -2.13
N HIS A 69 -4.55 -31.78 -1.19
CA HIS A 69 -4.19 -30.52 -0.55
C HIS A 69 -3.65 -30.82 0.86
N VAL A 70 -2.41 -30.45 1.12
CA VAL A 70 -1.78 -30.59 2.44
C VAL A 70 -1.79 -29.22 3.10
N ASN A 71 -2.53 -29.09 4.20
CA ASN A 71 -2.96 -27.80 4.74
C ASN A 71 -2.41 -27.56 6.15
N ALA A 72 -1.88 -26.36 6.36
CA ALA A 72 -1.75 -25.72 7.65
C ALA A 72 -2.86 -24.68 7.77
N MET A 73 -3.82 -24.90 8.68
CA MET A 73 -4.97 -24.03 8.85
C MET A 73 -4.95 -23.30 10.19
N TYR A 74 -5.21 -22.00 10.12
CA TYR A 74 -5.42 -21.15 11.27
C TYR A 74 -6.88 -20.72 11.33
N ALA A 75 -7.51 -20.93 12.50
CA ALA A 75 -8.93 -20.67 12.71
C ALA A 75 -9.24 -19.15 12.73
N PRO A 76 -10.45 -18.71 12.32
CA PRO A 76 -10.89 -17.31 12.39
C PRO A 76 -10.56 -16.66 13.73
N THR A 77 -10.18 -15.38 13.71
CA THR A 77 -9.90 -14.60 14.92
C THR A 77 -10.86 -13.40 15.00
N VAL A 78 -10.89 -12.74 16.15
CA VAL A 78 -11.63 -11.47 16.30
C VAL A 78 -11.11 -10.40 15.32
N ARG A 79 -9.82 -10.46 14.94
CA ARG A 79 -9.17 -9.48 14.06
C ARG A 79 -9.28 -9.84 12.57
N PHE A 80 -9.54 -11.11 12.26
CA PHE A 80 -9.61 -11.61 10.90
C PHE A 80 -10.67 -12.72 10.75
N PRO A 81 -11.78 -12.48 10.01
CA PRO A 81 -13.00 -13.28 10.12
C PRO A 81 -12.96 -14.60 9.33
N ALA A 82 -12.02 -14.75 8.39
CA ALA A 82 -11.85 -15.96 7.58
C ALA A 82 -10.77 -16.87 8.15
N ALA A 83 -10.87 -18.18 7.90
CA ALA A 83 -9.77 -19.09 8.15
C ALA A 83 -8.61 -18.80 7.18
N ARG A 84 -7.36 -18.95 7.62
CA ARG A 84 -6.18 -18.86 6.73
C ARG A 84 -5.65 -20.26 6.48
N ILE A 85 -5.46 -20.60 5.21
CA ILE A 85 -4.98 -21.92 4.80
C ILE A 85 -3.71 -21.73 4.00
N TYR A 86 -2.61 -22.21 4.56
CA TYR A 86 -1.32 -22.31 3.88
C TYR A 86 -1.19 -23.73 3.38
N PHE A 87 -0.99 -23.91 2.08
CA PHE A 87 -1.07 -25.25 1.50
C PHE A 87 -0.07 -25.51 0.40
N MET A 88 0.20 -26.78 0.19
CA MET A 88 0.74 -27.30 -1.06
C MET A 88 -0.25 -28.30 -1.64
N LYS A 89 -0.31 -28.43 -2.97
CA LYS A 89 -1.20 -29.39 -3.62
C LYS A 89 -0.50 -30.14 -4.74
N SER A 90 -0.97 -31.35 -5.01
CA SER A 90 -0.56 -32.13 -6.18
C SER A 90 -1.62 -33.17 -6.54
N LYS A 91 -1.65 -33.58 -7.80
CA LYS A 91 -2.40 -34.77 -8.24
C LYS A 91 -1.55 -36.05 -8.16
N ASN A 92 -0.24 -35.92 -7.92
CA ASN A 92 0.68 -37.04 -7.89
C ASN A 92 0.67 -37.71 -6.51
N LEU A 93 0.26 -38.98 -6.47
CA LEU A 93 0.20 -39.79 -5.25
C LEU A 93 1.59 -40.04 -4.63
N PHE A 94 2.64 -40.19 -5.44
CA PHE A 94 4.00 -40.34 -4.92
C PHE A 94 4.48 -39.05 -4.25
N TRP A 95 4.17 -37.89 -4.83
CA TRP A 95 4.44 -36.61 -4.19
C TRP A 95 3.73 -36.52 -2.83
N PHE A 96 2.46 -36.95 -2.77
CA PHE A 96 1.68 -36.98 -1.54
C PHE A 96 2.28 -37.92 -0.48
N GLY A 97 2.73 -39.11 -0.88
CA GLY A 97 3.45 -40.03 0.02
C GLY A 97 4.75 -39.43 0.55
N HIS A 98 5.56 -38.82 -0.33
CA HIS A 98 6.83 -38.19 0.06
C HIS A 98 6.65 -37.03 1.04
N ILE A 99 5.66 -36.15 0.80
CA ILE A 99 5.38 -35.05 1.72
C ILE A 99 4.82 -35.56 3.05
N GLY A 100 3.99 -36.61 3.03
CA GLY A 100 3.47 -37.26 4.23
C GLY A 100 4.59 -37.81 5.12
N VAL A 101 5.53 -38.58 4.54
CA VAL A 101 6.69 -39.12 5.26
C VAL A 101 7.56 -38.00 5.83
N TYR A 102 7.84 -36.96 5.03
CA TYR A 102 8.63 -35.81 5.50
C TYR A 102 7.99 -35.11 6.71
N LEU A 103 6.67 -34.90 6.69
CA LEU A 103 5.95 -34.26 7.78
C LEU A 103 5.88 -35.15 9.03
N GLU A 104 5.66 -36.45 8.87
CA GLU A 104 5.64 -37.41 9.98
C GLU A 104 7.01 -37.50 10.67
N GLN A 105 8.11 -37.52 9.90
CA GLN A 105 9.47 -37.45 10.43
C GLN A 105 9.74 -36.17 11.24
N ASN A 106 9.00 -35.10 10.98
CA ASN A 106 9.07 -33.83 11.71
C ASN A 106 7.93 -33.68 12.75
N GLY A 107 7.31 -34.79 13.16
CA GLY A 107 6.31 -34.83 14.23
C GLY A 107 4.93 -34.32 13.84
N ILE A 108 4.65 -34.10 12.56
CA ILE A 108 3.34 -33.67 12.07
C ILE A 108 2.56 -34.87 11.52
N LYS A 109 1.44 -35.18 12.17
CA LYS A 109 0.50 -36.21 11.69
C LYS A 109 -0.66 -35.56 10.93
N LEU A 110 -0.79 -35.93 9.66
CA LEU A 110 -1.87 -35.45 8.81
C LEU A 110 -3.16 -36.23 9.07
N THR A 111 -4.27 -35.52 9.22
CA THR A 111 -5.61 -36.11 9.34
C THR A 111 -6.39 -35.90 8.04
N PRO A 112 -6.97 -36.94 7.42
CA PRO A 112 -7.88 -36.76 6.30
C PRO A 112 -9.16 -36.05 6.74
N VAL A 113 -9.64 -35.12 5.93
CA VAL A 113 -10.84 -34.32 6.20
C VAL A 113 -11.74 -34.36 4.96
N ASP A 114 -13.02 -34.69 5.15
CA ASP A 114 -14.06 -34.64 4.12
C ASP A 114 -14.68 -33.24 3.99
N ASP A 115 -15.55 -33.03 3.00
CA ASP A 115 -16.17 -31.72 2.74
C ASP A 115 -16.94 -31.17 3.95
N ALA A 116 -17.71 -32.03 4.62
CA ALA A 116 -18.52 -31.64 5.78
C ALA A 116 -17.65 -31.23 6.97
N SER A 117 -16.57 -31.98 7.22
CA SER A 117 -15.61 -31.67 8.28
C SER A 117 -14.79 -30.42 7.92
N PHE A 118 -14.43 -30.24 6.66
CA PHE A 118 -13.71 -29.05 6.20
C PHE A 118 -14.56 -27.79 6.39
N SER A 119 -15.83 -27.81 5.97
CA SER A 119 -16.80 -26.71 6.16
C SER A 119 -16.95 -26.33 7.64
N LYS A 120 -17.01 -27.33 8.54
CA LYS A 120 -17.02 -27.10 9.99
C LYS A 120 -15.73 -26.48 10.50
N LEU A 121 -14.57 -26.98 10.05
CA LEU A 121 -13.27 -26.50 10.51
C LEU A 121 -13.03 -25.02 10.14
N ILE A 122 -13.46 -24.59 8.95
CA ILE A 122 -13.35 -23.18 8.54
C ILE A 122 -14.46 -22.30 9.12
N ASP A 123 -15.43 -22.90 9.82
CA ASP A 123 -16.68 -22.29 10.27
C ASP A 123 -17.33 -21.45 9.17
N GLU A 124 -17.68 -22.14 8.07
CA GLU A 124 -18.27 -21.55 6.88
C GLU A 124 -19.60 -20.86 7.20
N THR A 125 -20.45 -21.50 8.01
CA THR A 125 -21.78 -20.99 8.37
C THR A 125 -21.74 -19.71 9.20
N GLY A 126 -20.71 -19.53 10.05
CA GLY A 126 -20.53 -18.34 10.86
C GLY A 126 -19.79 -17.20 10.16
N TYR A 127 -19.25 -17.43 8.96
CA TYR A 127 -18.37 -16.47 8.29
C TYR A 127 -19.03 -15.12 8.04
N ILE A 128 -20.27 -15.10 7.52
CA ILE A 128 -20.97 -13.85 7.20
C ILE A 128 -21.21 -12.99 8.44
N GLN A 129 -21.50 -13.63 9.57
CA GLN A 129 -21.74 -12.98 10.86
C GLN A 129 -20.47 -12.36 11.43
N ARG A 130 -19.29 -12.95 11.15
CA ARG A 130 -17.99 -12.35 11.49
C ARG A 130 -17.55 -11.28 10.49
N TYR A 131 -17.77 -11.52 9.19
CA TYR A 131 -17.30 -10.66 8.11
C TYR A 131 -17.94 -9.28 8.15
N LYS A 132 -19.26 -9.21 8.34
CA LYS A 132 -20.00 -7.93 8.35
C LYS A 132 -19.46 -6.94 9.38
N PRO A 133 -19.41 -7.25 10.71
CA PRO A 133 -18.90 -6.31 11.69
C PRO A 133 -17.41 -6.00 11.49
N TRP A 134 -16.61 -6.99 11.10
CA TRP A 134 -15.19 -6.78 10.76
C TRP A 134 -15.01 -5.79 9.59
N TYR A 135 -15.80 -5.94 8.52
CA TYR A 135 -15.72 -5.11 7.33
C TYR A 135 -16.16 -3.68 7.62
N GLU A 136 -17.27 -3.50 8.35
CA GLU A 136 -17.75 -2.17 8.74
C GLU A 136 -16.72 -1.45 9.64
N LYS A 137 -16.13 -2.17 10.60
CA LYS A 137 -15.05 -1.61 11.43
C LYS A 137 -13.84 -1.24 10.58
N ARG A 138 -13.36 -2.13 9.72
CA ARG A 138 -12.23 -1.87 8.82
C ARG A 138 -12.48 -0.67 7.91
N LYS A 139 -13.70 -0.50 7.40
CA LYS A 139 -14.11 0.63 6.56
C LYS A 139 -14.21 1.94 7.34
N ALA A 140 -14.64 1.88 8.60
CA ALA A 140 -14.60 3.04 9.49
C ALA A 140 -13.15 3.46 9.75
N ASP A 141 -12.30 2.49 10.06
CA ASP A 141 -10.86 2.66 10.32
C ASP A 141 -10.12 3.23 9.09
N SER A 142 -10.46 2.80 7.87
CA SER A 142 -9.80 3.26 6.63
C SER A 142 -10.38 4.54 6.04
N ARG A 143 -11.42 5.15 6.62
CA ARG A 143 -12.18 6.23 5.97
C ARG A 143 -11.32 7.42 5.50
N LEU A 144 -10.40 7.88 6.34
CA LEU A 144 -9.48 8.97 6.00
C LEU A 144 -8.51 8.54 4.90
N PHE A 145 -8.02 7.31 4.97
CA PHE A 145 -7.14 6.74 3.94
C PHE A 145 -7.86 6.64 2.59
N ASP A 146 -9.10 6.15 2.57
CA ASP A 146 -9.89 5.98 1.36
C ASP A 146 -10.18 7.32 0.68
N GLY A 147 -10.44 8.38 1.45
CA GLY A 147 -10.62 9.72 0.91
C GLY A 147 -9.33 10.32 0.36
N LEU A 148 -8.20 10.16 1.06
CA LEU A 148 -6.87 10.54 0.57
C LEU A 148 -6.53 9.79 -0.73
N LEU A 149 -6.70 8.47 -0.73
CA LEU A 149 -6.49 7.61 -1.89
C LEU A 149 -7.38 8.01 -3.06
N GLY A 150 -8.66 8.30 -2.81
CA GLY A 150 -9.59 8.73 -3.85
C GLY A 150 -9.14 9.99 -4.58
N GLY A 151 -8.54 10.95 -3.87
CA GLY A 151 -7.93 12.12 -4.49
C GLY A 151 -6.61 11.81 -5.18
N ARG A 152 -5.76 10.96 -4.60
CA ARG A 152 -4.49 10.52 -5.20
C ARG A 152 -4.71 9.78 -6.53
N LEU A 153 -5.69 8.89 -6.62
CA LEU A 153 -6.08 8.20 -7.87
C LEU A 153 -6.52 9.19 -8.96
N LYS A 154 -7.14 10.30 -8.59
CA LYS A 154 -7.60 11.34 -9.52
C LYS A 154 -6.46 12.25 -9.98
N ASN A 155 -5.49 12.54 -9.12
CA ASN A 155 -4.53 13.62 -9.33
C ASN A 155 -3.07 13.16 -9.55
N THR A 156 -2.75 11.90 -9.27
CA THR A 156 -1.37 11.38 -9.28
C THR A 156 -1.24 10.08 -10.11
N ALA A 157 -0.02 9.53 -10.15
CA ALA A 157 0.33 8.24 -10.76
C ALA A 157 0.06 7.03 -9.83
N VAL A 158 -0.55 7.25 -8.67
CA VAL A 158 -1.05 6.16 -7.81
C VAL A 158 -2.22 5.47 -8.50
N ASP A 159 -2.17 4.14 -8.58
CA ASP A 159 -3.22 3.31 -9.18
C ASP A 159 -3.71 2.18 -8.27
N GLN A 160 -3.01 1.93 -7.17
CA GLN A 160 -3.32 0.88 -6.22
C GLN A 160 -2.96 1.30 -4.79
N ALA A 161 -3.57 0.62 -3.83
CA ALA A 161 -3.32 0.91 -2.43
C ALA A 161 -3.47 -0.32 -1.53
N ILE A 162 -2.80 -0.27 -0.39
CA ILE A 162 -2.88 -1.28 0.66
C ILE A 162 -3.09 -0.57 2.00
N TRP A 163 -4.07 -1.07 2.75
CA TRP A 163 -4.32 -0.67 4.12
C TRP A 163 -3.83 -1.76 5.08
N LEU A 164 -2.77 -1.45 5.83
CA LEU A 164 -2.24 -2.30 6.88
C LEU A 164 -2.98 -1.99 8.18
N SER A 165 -3.80 -2.93 8.64
CA SER A 165 -4.63 -2.72 9.83
C SER A 165 -4.51 -3.88 10.80
N PHE A 166 -4.47 -3.52 12.07
CA PHE A 166 -4.51 -4.43 13.20
C PHE A 166 -5.75 -4.14 14.07
N ASP A 167 -6.93 -4.19 13.46
CA ASP A 167 -8.22 -3.99 14.15
C ASP A 167 -8.35 -2.60 14.82
N GLY A 168 -7.90 -1.55 14.11
CA GLY A 168 -7.93 -0.17 14.58
C GLY A 168 -6.82 0.19 15.58
N LYS A 169 -5.89 -0.72 15.83
CA LYS A 169 -4.75 -0.52 16.73
C LYS A 169 -3.48 -0.14 15.98
N CYS A 170 -2.51 0.35 16.74
CA CYS A 170 -1.18 0.65 16.25
C CYS A 170 -0.54 -0.61 15.69
N LEU A 171 -0.04 -0.52 14.47
CA LEU A 171 0.59 -1.64 13.77
C LEU A 171 1.88 -2.14 14.46
N VAL A 172 2.52 -1.29 15.27
CA VAL A 172 3.79 -1.59 15.95
C VAL A 172 3.55 -2.27 17.32
N CYS A 173 2.75 -1.66 18.20
CA CYS A 173 2.57 -2.17 19.57
C CYS A 173 1.20 -2.79 19.87
N GLY A 174 0.21 -2.64 19.00
CA GLY A 174 -1.16 -3.15 19.25
C GLY A 174 -1.98 -2.33 20.25
N GLU A 175 -1.48 -1.17 20.69
CA GLU A 175 -2.23 -0.18 21.48
C GLU A 175 -3.22 0.61 20.63
N LYS A 176 -4.08 1.42 21.27
CA LYS A 176 -5.00 2.31 20.57
C LYS A 176 -4.23 3.23 19.60
N ALA A 177 -4.68 3.29 18.35
CA ALA A 177 -4.18 4.21 17.35
C ALA A 177 -5.22 5.28 17.00
N ASP A 178 -4.73 6.48 16.76
CA ASP A 178 -5.50 7.65 16.36
C ASP A 178 -4.81 8.43 15.22
N ARG A 179 -3.66 7.94 14.74
CA ARG A 179 -2.90 8.53 13.63
C ARG A 179 -2.89 7.61 12.43
N MET A 180 -3.11 8.21 11.26
CA MET A 180 -2.90 7.56 9.98
C MET A 180 -1.53 7.99 9.44
N ALA A 181 -0.66 7.03 9.18
CA ALA A 181 0.59 7.25 8.47
C ALA A 181 0.50 6.64 7.07
N THR A 182 1.11 7.30 6.09
CA THR A 182 1.09 6.82 4.70
C THR A 182 2.46 6.90 4.07
N SER A 183 2.77 5.94 3.22
CA SER A 183 3.94 5.96 2.35
C SER A 183 3.51 5.60 0.94
N THR A 184 4.31 5.95 -0.06
CA THR A 184 4.05 5.60 -1.45
C THR A 184 5.32 5.05 -2.05
N VAL A 185 5.23 3.85 -2.63
CA VAL A 185 6.32 3.26 -3.41
C VAL A 185 5.98 3.41 -4.88
N TRP A 186 6.99 3.77 -5.67
CA TRP A 186 6.80 4.07 -7.09
C TRP A 186 7.84 3.33 -7.94
N GLY A 187 7.35 2.71 -9.00
CA GLY A 187 8.15 2.09 -10.06
C GLY A 187 7.45 2.31 -11.39
N LYS A 188 6.92 1.26 -12.01
CA LYS A 188 6.05 1.41 -13.19
C LYS A 188 4.69 2.04 -12.86
N SER A 189 4.18 1.80 -11.65
CA SER A 189 2.99 2.47 -11.11
C SER A 189 3.17 2.79 -9.62
N GLY A 190 2.37 3.71 -9.10
CA GLY A 190 2.41 4.12 -7.70
C GLY A 190 1.49 3.28 -6.82
N MET A 191 2.04 2.71 -5.74
CA MET A 191 1.26 2.02 -4.71
C MET A 191 1.32 2.80 -3.40
N MET A 192 0.15 3.22 -2.92
CA MET A 192 0.02 3.88 -1.63
C MET A 192 -0.18 2.85 -0.52
N ILE A 193 0.56 2.98 0.58
CA ILE A 193 0.46 2.11 1.75
C ILE A 193 0.03 2.97 2.93
N GLY A 194 -1.13 2.69 3.49
CA GLY A 194 -1.63 3.33 4.71
C GLY A 194 -1.58 2.38 5.89
N MET A 195 -1.43 2.96 7.09
CA MET A 195 -1.43 2.23 8.34
C MET A 195 -1.89 3.09 9.51
N HIS A 196 -2.22 2.41 10.61
CA HIS A 196 -2.49 3.05 11.89
C HIS A 196 -1.28 3.00 12.83
N LEU A 197 -0.94 4.15 13.41
CA LEU A 197 0.07 4.30 14.45
C LEU A 197 -0.54 5.01 15.67
N CYS A 198 -0.02 4.72 16.85
CA CYS A 198 -0.22 5.60 18.00
C CYS A 198 0.74 6.80 17.87
N LEU A 199 0.47 7.87 18.64
CA LEU A 199 1.29 9.08 18.64
C LEU A 199 2.79 8.79 18.76
N THR A 200 3.20 7.94 19.70
CA THR A 200 4.62 7.62 19.94
C THR A 200 5.30 7.04 18.70
N HIS A 201 4.70 6.02 18.08
CA HIS A 201 5.31 5.38 16.91
C HIS A 201 5.20 6.25 15.65
N GLU A 202 4.22 7.14 15.58
CA GLU A 202 4.12 8.14 14.52
C GLU A 202 5.29 9.13 14.61
N GLU A 203 5.52 9.72 15.79
CA GLU A 203 6.64 10.64 16.06
C GLU A 203 8.01 9.98 15.86
N GLU A 204 8.17 8.72 16.24
CA GLU A 204 9.39 7.94 15.97
C GLU A 204 9.59 7.73 14.47
N SER A 205 8.52 7.42 13.73
CA SER A 205 8.59 7.19 12.30
C SER A 205 9.00 8.43 11.52
N GLN A 206 8.61 9.63 11.98
CA GLN A 206 9.01 10.90 11.38
C GLN A 206 10.52 11.19 11.51
N LYS A 207 11.19 10.60 12.51
CA LYS A 207 12.65 10.71 12.69
C LYS A 207 13.42 9.83 11.72
N GLN A 208 12.74 8.92 11.03
CA GLN A 208 13.33 8.05 10.01
C GLN A 208 13.15 8.69 8.63
N SER A 209 14.12 8.47 7.73
CA SER A 209 14.02 8.95 6.35
C SER A 209 12.92 8.25 5.54
N ILE A 210 12.52 7.04 5.94
CA ILE A 210 11.51 6.23 5.25
C ILE A 210 10.62 5.51 6.27
N LEU A 211 9.33 5.82 6.27
CA LEU A 211 8.32 5.16 7.10
C LEU A 211 8.31 3.63 6.94
N LEU A 212 8.51 3.13 5.72
CA LEU A 212 8.57 1.70 5.46
C LEU A 212 9.79 1.01 6.10
N ASN A 213 10.92 1.70 6.23
CA ASN A 213 12.08 1.17 6.95
C ASN A 213 11.80 1.08 8.45
N TYR A 214 11.15 2.12 9.00
CA TYR A 214 10.68 2.10 10.37
C TYR A 214 9.77 0.89 10.64
N LEU A 215 8.73 0.71 9.82
CA LEU A 215 7.87 -0.45 9.92
C LEU A 215 8.62 -1.77 9.75
N SER A 216 9.55 -1.83 8.80
CA SER A 216 10.36 -3.04 8.59
C SER A 216 11.06 -3.43 9.89
N ASN A 217 11.74 -2.49 10.56
CA ASN A 217 12.44 -2.77 11.81
C ASN A 217 11.51 -3.29 12.91
N HIS A 218 10.32 -2.69 13.06
CA HIS A 218 9.37 -3.08 14.11
C HIS A 218 8.57 -4.34 13.81
N LEU A 219 8.32 -4.62 12.52
CA LEU A 219 7.64 -5.84 12.06
C LEU A 219 8.63 -6.98 11.79
N GLY A 220 9.87 -6.81 12.24
CA GLY A 220 10.89 -7.85 12.29
C GLY A 220 11.81 -7.93 11.07
N GLY A 221 11.71 -7.07 10.06
CA GLY A 221 12.65 -6.93 8.93
C GLY A 221 12.07 -7.34 7.56
N ILE A 222 10.89 -6.83 7.23
CA ILE A 222 10.19 -7.03 5.96
C ILE A 222 11.15 -6.68 4.78
N VAL A 223 11.62 -7.69 4.01
CA VAL A 223 12.46 -7.51 2.80
C VAL A 223 11.78 -6.54 1.85
N MET A 224 10.46 -6.65 1.75
CA MET A 224 9.63 -5.86 0.85
C MET A 224 9.80 -4.35 1.05
N PHE A 225 10.28 -3.91 2.21
CA PHE A 225 10.61 -2.52 2.49
C PHE A 225 12.13 -2.25 2.51
N SER A 226 12.97 -3.27 2.64
CA SER A 226 14.37 -3.15 3.06
C SER A 226 15.37 -2.71 1.98
N ASN A 227 14.91 -2.33 0.79
CA ASN A 227 15.77 -1.85 -0.31
C ASN A 227 15.29 -0.52 -0.90
N MET A 228 14.44 0.21 -0.19
CA MET A 228 13.97 1.52 -0.62
C MET A 228 14.93 2.60 -0.10
N ARG A 229 15.26 3.57 -0.95
CA ARG A 229 15.96 4.79 -0.55
C ARG A 229 15.19 6.02 -1.02
N PRO A 230 15.26 7.15 -0.29
CA PRO A 230 14.79 8.41 -0.85
C PRO A 230 15.62 8.76 -2.09
N LEU A 231 14.99 9.47 -3.03
CA LEU A 231 15.71 10.09 -4.14
C LEU A 231 16.58 11.24 -3.60
N THR A 232 17.73 11.46 -4.22
CA THR A 232 18.52 12.65 -3.95
C THR A 232 17.93 13.86 -4.67
N THR A 233 18.31 15.07 -4.26
CA THR A 233 17.88 16.31 -4.91
C THR A 233 18.26 16.34 -6.39
N GLU A 234 19.47 15.87 -6.73
CA GLU A 234 19.95 15.78 -8.12
C GLU A 234 19.08 14.85 -8.96
N GLU A 235 18.76 13.66 -8.43
CA GLU A 235 17.91 12.69 -9.11
C GLU A 235 16.49 13.24 -9.35
N MET A 236 15.94 13.97 -8.38
CA MET A 236 14.65 14.63 -8.54
C MET A 236 14.69 15.74 -9.59
N LEU A 237 15.78 16.52 -9.65
CA LEU A 237 15.96 17.57 -10.67
C LEU A 237 16.11 17.00 -12.07
N GLU A 238 16.89 15.92 -12.22
CA GLU A 238 17.07 15.20 -13.48
C GLU A 238 15.72 14.66 -13.96
N GLN A 239 15.00 13.94 -13.10
CA GLN A 239 13.66 13.44 -13.41
C GLN A 239 12.69 14.58 -13.75
N THR A 240 12.76 15.70 -13.04
CA THR A 240 11.91 16.87 -13.34
C THR A 240 12.19 17.43 -14.74
N CYS A 241 13.46 17.59 -15.11
CA CYS A 241 13.82 18.05 -16.43
C CYS A 241 13.36 17.07 -17.52
N GLU A 242 13.52 15.76 -17.28
CA GLU A 242 13.11 14.73 -18.23
C GLU A 242 11.60 14.71 -18.44
N ILE A 243 10.80 14.70 -17.37
CA ILE A 243 9.33 14.75 -17.46
C ILE A 243 8.87 16.02 -18.17
N LEU A 244 9.45 17.17 -17.86
CA LEU A 244 9.10 18.43 -18.53
C LEU A 244 9.41 18.37 -20.03
N LYS A 245 10.55 17.83 -20.44
CA LYS A 245 10.94 17.70 -21.85
C LYS A 245 10.10 16.67 -22.60
N VAL A 246 10.03 15.44 -22.07
CA VAL A 246 9.48 14.29 -22.79
C VAL A 246 7.97 14.24 -22.64
N ASN A 247 7.46 14.23 -21.40
CA ASN A 247 6.05 14.04 -21.14
C ASN A 247 5.25 15.33 -21.38
N PHE A 248 5.78 16.47 -20.94
CA PHE A 248 5.06 17.75 -21.07
C PHE A 248 5.45 18.49 -22.35
N LYS A 249 6.42 18.00 -23.13
CA LYS A 249 6.87 18.61 -24.39
C LYS A 249 7.27 20.08 -24.22
N CYS A 250 7.96 20.37 -23.13
CA CYS A 250 8.47 21.69 -22.82
C CYS A 250 9.94 21.84 -23.22
N THR A 251 10.34 23.05 -23.57
CA THR A 251 11.74 23.46 -23.64
C THR A 251 12.17 23.97 -22.28
N ILE A 252 13.24 23.42 -21.71
CA ILE A 252 13.80 23.94 -20.45
C ILE A 252 14.41 25.31 -20.72
N MET A 253 13.95 26.33 -19.99
CA MET A 253 14.42 27.71 -20.11
C MET A 253 15.57 27.99 -19.16
N LYS A 254 15.44 27.53 -17.91
CA LYS A 254 16.48 27.67 -16.88
C LYS A 254 16.28 26.68 -15.73
N VAL A 255 17.38 26.35 -15.06
CA VAL A 255 17.42 25.62 -13.79
C VAL A 255 18.23 26.49 -12.82
N VAL A 256 17.62 26.86 -11.69
CA VAL A 256 18.27 27.69 -10.67
C VAL A 256 18.00 27.08 -9.30
N GLY A 257 19.04 26.58 -8.65
CA GLY A 257 18.89 25.76 -7.45
C GLY A 257 17.94 24.60 -7.71
N GLU A 258 16.91 24.47 -6.87
CA GLU A 258 15.92 23.39 -6.98
C GLU A 258 14.65 23.82 -7.74
N THR A 259 14.78 24.81 -8.63
CA THR A 259 13.68 25.34 -9.44
C THR A 259 13.95 25.16 -10.93
N VAL A 260 13.04 24.47 -11.62
CA VAL A 260 13.08 24.28 -13.07
C VAL A 260 11.99 25.14 -13.71
N THR A 261 12.37 26.00 -14.67
CA THR A 261 11.43 26.76 -15.50
C THR A 261 11.47 26.20 -16.92
N ALA A 262 10.32 25.83 -17.45
CA ALA A 262 10.19 25.29 -18.80
C ALA A 262 9.01 25.91 -19.54
N ARG A 263 9.05 25.90 -20.87
CA ARG A 263 8.04 26.53 -21.72
C ARG A 263 7.44 25.54 -22.71
N ARG A 264 6.12 25.50 -22.78
CA ARG A 264 5.34 24.77 -23.79
C ARG A 264 5.41 25.48 -25.14
N GLN A 265 5.14 24.75 -26.22
CA GLN A 265 5.01 25.33 -27.57
C GLN A 265 3.90 26.39 -27.66
N SER A 266 2.84 26.26 -26.86
CA SER A 266 1.74 27.23 -26.70
C SER A 266 2.20 28.56 -26.07
N GLY A 267 3.41 28.63 -25.52
CA GLY A 267 3.92 29.79 -24.81
C GLY A 267 3.69 29.76 -23.30
N ILE A 268 2.85 28.83 -22.79
CA ILE A 268 2.65 28.59 -21.35
C ILE A 268 3.98 28.26 -20.68
N THR A 269 4.23 28.88 -19.53
CA THR A 269 5.43 28.61 -18.72
C THR A 269 5.05 27.78 -17.51
N VAL A 270 5.82 26.72 -17.27
CA VAL A 270 5.69 25.80 -16.14
C VAL A 270 6.91 25.99 -15.24
N VAL A 271 6.67 26.31 -13.96
CA VAL A 271 7.73 26.43 -12.95
C VAL A 271 7.51 25.37 -11.88
N ILE A 272 8.53 24.55 -11.67
CA ILE A 272 8.55 23.48 -10.68
C ILE A 272 9.62 23.84 -9.65
N ARG A 273 9.21 24.12 -8.41
CA ARG A 273 10.11 24.35 -7.27
C ARG A 273 10.00 23.16 -6.32
N HIS A 274 11.11 22.50 -6.02
CA HIS A 274 11.13 21.36 -5.13
C HIS A 274 12.25 21.49 -4.09
N GLN A 275 11.95 22.02 -2.90
CA GLN A 275 12.95 22.14 -1.83
C GLN A 275 12.95 20.92 -0.90
N SER A 276 11.77 20.37 -0.65
CA SER A 276 11.59 19.11 0.05
C SER A 276 10.21 18.53 -0.27
N PRO A 277 9.92 17.27 0.11
CA PRO A 277 8.57 16.71 0.00
C PRO A 277 7.47 17.54 0.69
N SER A 278 7.81 18.34 1.70
CA SER A 278 6.88 19.23 2.42
C SER A 278 6.99 20.70 2.01
N ASN A 279 7.93 21.06 1.12
CA ASN A 279 8.14 22.41 0.65
C ASN A 279 8.38 22.42 -0.87
N TYR A 280 7.29 22.54 -1.61
CA TYR A 280 7.29 22.56 -3.06
C TYR A 280 6.20 23.48 -3.60
N ALA A 281 6.32 23.85 -4.87
CA ALA A 281 5.27 24.53 -5.59
C ALA A 281 5.32 24.24 -7.08
N TYR A 282 4.16 24.18 -7.71
CA TYR A 282 4.01 24.11 -9.16
C TYR A 282 3.23 25.32 -9.64
N ILE A 283 3.78 26.08 -10.57
CA ILE A 283 3.18 27.33 -11.04
C ILE A 283 3.02 27.26 -12.55
N ILE A 284 1.80 27.50 -13.04
CA ILE A 284 1.48 27.60 -14.46
C ILE A 284 1.23 29.07 -14.78
N MET A 285 1.91 29.59 -15.80
CA MET A 285 1.88 31.01 -16.16
C MET A 285 1.55 31.23 -17.63
N THR A 286 0.91 32.36 -17.93
CA THR A 286 0.70 32.86 -19.29
C THR A 286 2.04 33.17 -19.98
N PRO A 287 2.06 33.35 -21.32
CA PRO A 287 3.26 33.77 -22.05
C PRO A 287 3.86 35.10 -21.57
N GLU A 288 3.04 35.98 -20.99
CA GLU A 288 3.42 37.28 -20.43
C GLU A 288 3.88 37.21 -18.97
N GLY A 289 3.88 36.01 -18.36
CA GLY A 289 4.36 35.77 -17.00
C GLY A 289 3.32 35.95 -15.89
N LYS A 290 2.02 36.01 -16.22
CA LYS A 290 0.96 36.06 -15.19
C LYS A 290 0.62 34.65 -14.70
N GLN A 291 0.48 34.45 -13.39
CA GLN A 291 0.10 33.15 -12.83
C GLN A 291 -1.36 32.82 -13.15
N LEU A 292 -1.59 31.62 -13.67
CA LEU A 292 -2.92 31.08 -13.98
C LEU A 292 -3.39 30.14 -12.88
N SER A 293 -2.54 29.21 -12.49
CA SER A 293 -2.81 28.23 -11.45
C SER A 293 -1.55 27.89 -10.67
N ARG A 294 -1.75 27.41 -9.44
CA ARG A 294 -0.66 27.07 -8.52
C ARG A 294 -1.03 25.89 -7.64
N VAL A 295 -0.10 24.95 -7.49
CA VAL A 295 -0.09 23.98 -6.38
C VAL A 295 0.95 24.44 -5.36
N ASP A 296 0.61 24.40 -4.09
CA ASP A 296 1.45 24.87 -2.98
C ASP A 296 1.32 23.94 -1.77
N SER A 297 2.43 23.69 -1.08
CA SER A 297 2.49 22.87 0.14
C SER A 297 2.43 23.68 1.43
N ALA A 298 2.35 25.02 1.34
CA ALA A 298 2.30 25.89 2.50
C ALA A 298 0.98 25.77 3.27
N ASP A 299 1.08 25.66 4.59
CA ASP A 299 -0.06 25.54 5.51
C ASP A 299 -0.70 26.91 5.80
N HIS A 300 -1.44 27.45 4.82
CA HIS A 300 -2.17 28.72 4.96
C HIS A 300 -3.64 28.63 4.49
N HIS A 301 -4.11 27.43 4.16
CA HIS A 301 -5.49 27.16 3.79
C HIS A 301 -6.04 25.96 4.55
N ILE A 302 -7.30 26.05 4.97
CA ILE A 302 -8.02 24.94 5.57
C ILE A 302 -8.62 24.10 4.43
N VAL A 303 -8.00 22.95 4.17
CA VAL A 303 -8.48 21.96 3.19
C VAL A 303 -8.68 20.58 3.86
N PRO A 304 -9.56 19.72 3.33
CA PRO A 304 -9.87 18.43 3.99
C PRO A 304 -8.67 17.49 4.16
N TYR A 305 -7.73 17.52 3.23
CA TYR A 305 -6.42 16.87 3.35
C TYR A 305 -5.36 17.92 3.05
N GLY A 306 -4.71 18.43 4.10
CA GLY A 306 -3.71 19.48 4.00
C GLY A 306 -2.30 18.98 4.33
N PRO A 307 -1.28 19.84 4.18
CA PRO A 307 -1.39 21.26 3.82
C PRO A 307 -1.50 21.52 2.31
N ASP A 308 -1.21 20.50 1.50
CA ASP A 308 -1.08 20.63 0.05
C ASP A 308 -2.41 20.98 -0.64
N HIS A 309 -2.40 22.09 -1.37
CA HIS A 309 -3.60 22.65 -1.97
C HIS A 309 -3.34 23.21 -3.38
N VAL A 310 -4.42 23.38 -4.14
CA VAL A 310 -4.41 23.91 -5.50
C VAL A 310 -5.29 25.16 -5.63
N HIS A 311 -4.74 26.15 -6.32
CA HIS A 311 -5.39 27.35 -6.79
C HIS A 311 -5.65 27.19 -8.29
N SER A 312 -6.86 26.77 -8.67
CA SER A 312 -7.15 26.37 -10.05
C SER A 312 -7.33 27.54 -11.03
N ASP A 313 -7.71 28.74 -10.55
CA ASP A 313 -7.80 29.94 -11.40
C ASP A 313 -7.53 31.23 -10.61
N LEU A 314 -6.27 31.64 -10.59
CA LEU A 314 -5.80 32.83 -9.88
C LEU A 314 -6.29 34.16 -10.48
N ARG A 315 -6.94 34.13 -11.65
CA ARG A 315 -7.52 35.34 -12.26
C ARG A 315 -8.80 35.79 -11.57
N LYS A 316 -9.45 34.91 -10.79
CA LYS A 316 -10.71 35.19 -10.09
C LYS A 316 -10.47 35.42 -8.60
N SER A 317 -10.12 36.65 -8.22
CA SER A 317 -9.77 37.02 -6.83
C SER A 317 -10.85 36.70 -5.78
N THR A 318 -12.13 36.65 -6.16
CA THR A 318 -13.26 36.39 -5.24
C THR A 318 -13.86 34.98 -5.36
N LYS A 319 -13.36 34.13 -6.27
CA LYS A 319 -13.88 32.78 -6.54
C LYS A 319 -12.77 31.73 -6.71
N ASN A 320 -11.57 31.99 -6.23
CA ASN A 320 -10.51 31.00 -6.29
C ASN A 320 -10.83 29.91 -5.26
N VAL A 321 -11.53 28.86 -5.72
CA VAL A 321 -11.87 27.71 -4.88
C VAL A 321 -10.56 26.97 -4.63
N VAL A 322 -10.07 27.07 -3.40
CA VAL A 322 -8.89 26.34 -2.96
C VAL A 322 -9.32 24.94 -2.57
N GLU A 323 -8.68 23.95 -3.18
CA GLU A 323 -8.98 22.53 -2.95
C GLU A 323 -7.72 21.80 -2.51
N THR A 324 -7.87 20.66 -1.84
CA THR A 324 -6.75 19.74 -1.65
C THR A 324 -6.16 19.35 -3.02
N SER A 325 -4.85 19.46 -3.19
CA SER A 325 -4.19 19.05 -4.44
C SER A 325 -3.99 17.53 -4.53
N PHE A 326 -3.83 16.86 -3.38
CA PHE A 326 -3.41 15.47 -3.28
C PHE A 326 -2.06 15.22 -3.99
N THR A 327 -1.16 16.21 -4.02
CA THR A 327 0.16 16.09 -4.65
C THR A 327 1.23 15.63 -3.68
N TYR A 328 2.31 15.01 -4.18
CA TYR A 328 3.43 14.51 -3.38
C TYR A 328 4.61 15.48 -3.33
N GLY A 329 4.56 16.54 -4.14
CA GLY A 329 5.73 17.37 -4.39
C GLY A 329 6.71 16.71 -5.34
N HIS A 330 6.36 15.56 -5.92
CA HIS A 330 7.21 14.84 -6.85
C HIS A 330 6.55 14.76 -8.23
N ILE A 331 7.12 15.45 -9.22
CA ILE A 331 6.50 15.60 -10.54
C ILE A 331 6.16 14.26 -11.21
N CYS A 332 6.98 13.22 -11.06
CA CYS A 332 6.67 11.90 -11.62
C CYS A 332 5.40 11.28 -11.04
N LEU A 333 5.07 11.57 -9.78
CA LEU A 333 3.80 11.16 -9.18
C LEU A 333 2.69 12.15 -9.55
N ASP A 334 2.98 13.44 -9.63
CA ASP A 334 1.96 14.49 -9.76
C ASP A 334 1.63 14.87 -11.22
N MET A 335 2.17 14.12 -12.19
CA MET A 335 2.03 14.41 -13.61
C MET A 335 0.58 14.63 -14.05
N LYS A 336 -0.36 13.84 -13.52
CA LYS A 336 -1.75 13.83 -13.95
C LYS A 336 -2.45 15.17 -13.65
N LEU A 337 -2.29 15.70 -12.43
CA LEU A 337 -2.81 17.02 -12.09
C LEU A 337 -2.11 18.13 -12.89
N LEU A 338 -0.78 18.05 -13.03
CA LEU A 338 -0.03 19.09 -13.74
C LEU A 338 -0.40 19.18 -15.21
N LEU A 339 -0.53 18.04 -15.90
CA LEU A 339 -1.00 18.00 -17.28
C LEU A 339 -2.39 18.60 -17.42
N LYS A 340 -3.30 18.29 -16.50
CA LYS A 340 -4.64 18.87 -16.47
C LYS A 340 -4.58 20.41 -16.34
N LEU A 341 -3.80 20.93 -15.39
CA LEU A 341 -3.64 22.36 -15.18
C LEU A 341 -3.01 23.09 -16.39
N ILE A 342 -2.05 22.44 -17.06
CA ILE A 342 -1.43 22.96 -18.29
C ILE A 342 -2.46 23.00 -19.42
N GLN A 343 -3.20 21.92 -19.64
CA GLN A 343 -4.22 21.85 -20.70
C GLN A 343 -5.32 22.89 -20.47
N GLU A 344 -5.82 22.99 -19.24
CA GLU A 344 -6.81 24.02 -18.89
C GLU A 344 -6.26 25.43 -19.10
N ALA A 345 -4.96 25.66 -18.89
CA ALA A 345 -4.32 26.94 -19.17
C ALA A 345 -4.21 27.23 -20.67
N GLU A 346 -3.92 26.22 -21.48
CA GLU A 346 -3.84 26.30 -22.93
C GLU A 346 -5.19 26.55 -23.59
N ASP A 347 -6.26 25.92 -23.08
CA ASP A 347 -7.64 26.13 -23.56
C ASP A 347 -8.17 27.56 -23.29
N LYS A 348 -7.44 28.33 -22.47
CA LYS A 348 -7.78 29.70 -22.07
C LYS A 348 -6.92 30.77 -22.75
N LEU A 349 -5.93 30.36 -23.54
CA LEU A 349 -5.18 31.24 -24.46
C LEU A 349 -5.99 31.44 -25.74
#